data_AF-A0A7C4N4J6-F1
#
_entry.id   AF-A0A7C4N4J6-F1
#
_cell.length_a   1.000
_cell.length_b   1.000
_cell.length_c   1.000
_cell.angle_alpha   90.00
_cell.angle_beta   90.00
_cell.angle_gamma   90.00
#
_symmetry.space_group_name_H-M   'P 1'
#
loop_
_entity.id
_entity.type
_entity.pdbx_description
1 polymer ?
#
loop_
_entity_poly.entity_id
_entity_poly.type
_entity_poly.pdbx_seq_one_letter_code
_entity_poly.pdbx_strand_id
1 'polypeptide(L)' 'MEYVSVILCRNCGSRYVEVSEWTQDKKAVFHCRTCGKKEIVEWFTLGRCQVTQTELQKARDTKAKPGKYER' A
#
# COMPACT_ATOMS: atom_id res chain seq x y z
N MET A 1 5.08 -11.17 -17.39
CA MET A 1 4.18 -10.59 -16.36
C MET A 1 4.71 -11.05 -15.03
N GLU A 2 4.74 -10.15 -14.05
CA GLU A 2 5.38 -10.41 -12.75
C GLU A 2 4.32 -10.50 -11.66
N TYR A 3 4.60 -11.29 -10.62
CA TYR A 3 3.76 -11.33 -9.42
C TYR A 3 4.46 -10.57 -8.30
N VAL A 4 3.72 -9.68 -7.64
CA VAL A 4 4.22 -8.96 -6.47
C VAL A 4 3.30 -9.11 -5.29
N SER A 5 3.91 -9.09 -4.10
CA SER A 5 3.17 -8.95 -2.86
C SER A 5 2.57 -7.55 -2.78
N VAL A 6 1.27 -7.46 -2.51
CA VAL A 6 0.54 -6.21 -2.35
C VAL A 6 -0.24 -6.23 -1.05
N ILE A 7 -0.53 -5.05 -0.52
CA ILE A 7 -1.46 -4.91 0.60
C ILE A 7 -2.85 -4.75 0.00
N LEU A 8 -3.80 -5.53 0.54
CA LEU A 8 -5.19 -5.50 0.10
C LEU A 8 -6.05 -4.85 1.18
N CYS A 9 -7.04 -4.07 0.76
CA CYS A 9 -8.08 -3.60 1.64
C CYS A 9 -8.86 -4.80 2.19
N ARG A 10 -8.86 -5.00 3.51
CA ARG A 10 -9.60 -6.09 4.16
C ARG A 10 -11.12 -6.02 3.92
N ASN A 11 -11.65 -4.83 3.67
CA ASN A 11 -13.07 -4.61 3.44
C ASN A 11 -13.55 -4.99 2.03
N CYS A 12 -12.82 -4.60 0.97
CA CYS A 12 -13.27 -4.83 -0.41
C CYS A 12 -12.28 -5.61 -1.30
N GLY A 13 -11.13 -6.02 -0.78
CA GLY A 13 -10.09 -6.75 -1.52
C GLY A 13 -9.29 -5.92 -2.53
N SER A 14 -9.54 -4.61 -2.64
CA SER A 14 -8.82 -3.75 -3.59
C SER A 14 -7.34 -3.59 -3.22
N ARG A 15 -6.47 -3.59 -4.24
CA ARG A 15 -5.03 -3.29 -4.13
C ARG A 15 -4.70 -1.80 -4.15
N TYR A 16 -5.68 -0.93 -4.41
CA TYR A 16 -5.46 0.52 -4.46
C TYR A 16 -5.52 1.11 -3.05
N VAL A 17 -4.49 0.80 -2.28
CA VAL A 17 -4.31 1.23 -0.89
C VAL A 17 -3.07 2.12 -0.80
N GLU A 18 -3.18 3.24 -0.09
CA GLU A 18 -2.11 4.22 0.09
C GLU A 18 -2.02 4.66 1.56
N VAL A 19 -0.88 5.21 1.97
CA VAL A 19 -0.76 5.88 3.26
C VAL A 19 -1.35 7.28 3.11
N SER A 20 -2.42 7.59 3.83
CA SER A 20 -3.04 8.93 3.77
C SER A 20 -2.50 9.88 4.84
N GLU A 21 -2.15 9.35 6.01
CA GLU A 21 -1.70 10.14 7.15
C GLU A 21 -0.87 9.28 8.12
N TRP A 22 -0.14 9.95 9.01
CA TRP A 22 0.58 9.34 10.11
C TRP A 22 0.02 9.86 11.42
N THR A 23 -0.32 8.96 12.34
CA THR A 23 -0.78 9.33 13.67
C THR A 23 0.35 9.92 14.51
N GLN A 24 0.02 10.57 15.63
CA GLN A 24 1.02 11.18 16.53
C GLN A 24 2.02 10.15 17.09
N ASP A 25 1.58 8.91 17.28
CA ASP A 25 2.41 7.76 17.69
C ASP A 25 3.15 7.09 16.51
N LYS A 26 3.24 7.77 15.35
CA LYS A 26 3.97 7.34 14.15
C LYS A 26 3.44 6.04 13.52
N LYS A 27 2.15 5.74 13.68
CA LYS A 27 1.50 4.64 12.94
C LYS A 27 0.96 5.15 11.61
N ALA A 28 1.08 4.32 10.57
CA ALA A 28 0.53 4.65 9.26
C ALA A 28 -0.98 4.39 9.23
N VAL A 29 -1.73 5.35 8.73
CA VAL A 29 -3.15 5.18 8.39
C VAL A 29 -3.24 4.87 6.91
N PHE A 30 -3.78 3.70 6.60
CA PHE A 30 -4.00 3.30 5.21
C PHE A 30 -5.39 3.71 4.77
N HIS A 31 -5.47 4.20 3.54
CA HIS A 31 -6.70 4.58 2.87
C HIS A 31 -6.89 3.74 1.62
N CYS A 32 -8.05 3.09 1.50
CA CYS A 32 -8.44 2.40 0.28
C CYS A 32 -9.13 3.37 -0.67
N ARG A 33 -8.51 3.68 -1.81
CA ARG A 33 -9.08 4.57 -2.83
C ARG A 33 -10.33 4.02 -3.51
N THR A 34 -10.59 2.72 -3.39
CA THR A 34 -11.76 2.08 -4.02
C THR A 34 -13.03 2.18 -3.18
N CYS A 35 -12.95 1.91 -1.88
CA CYS A 35 -14.14 1.93 -1.00
C CYS A 35 -14.12 3.04 0.07
N GLY A 36 -13.06 3.85 0.11
CA GLY A 36 -12.92 4.99 1.03
C GLY A 36 -12.63 4.62 2.48
N LYS A 37 -12.57 3.32 2.83
CA LYS A 37 -12.23 2.90 4.19
C LYS A 37 -10.81 3.27 4.56
N LYS A 38 -10.64 3.70 5.80
CA LYS A 38 -9.36 4.00 6.44
C LYS A 38 -9.15 3.11 7.65
N GLU A 39 -7.92 2.67 7.88
CA GLU A 39 -7.55 1.82 9.02
C GLU A 39 -6.11 2.13 9.45
N ILE A 40 -5.87 2.22 10.77
CA ILE A 40 -4.51 2.22 11.30
C ILE A 40 -3.95 0.82 11.07
N VAL A 41 -2.86 0.69 10.32
CA VAL A 41 -2.31 -0.62 10.03
C VAL A 41 -1.42 -1.10 11.15
N GLU A 42 -1.80 -2.25 11.69
CA GLU A 42 -0.98 -3.05 12.59
C GLU A 42 -0.83 -4.46 12.00
N TRP A 43 0.42 -4.94 11.90
CA TRP A 43 0.77 -6.32 11.51
C TRP A 43 0.16 -6.82 10.17
N PHE A 44 0.29 -5.99 9.13
CA PHE A 44 0.02 -6.16 7.68
C PHE A 44 -0.71 -7.43 7.17
N THR A 45 -1.68 -7.23 6.26
CA THR A 45 -2.23 -8.30 5.41
C THR A 45 -1.61 -8.29 4.01
N LEU A 46 -1.05 -9.42 3.59
CA LEU A 46 -0.38 -9.60 2.30
C LEU A 46 -1.25 -10.41 1.33
N GLY A 47 -1.36 -9.95 0.09
CA GLY A 47 -1.90 -10.68 -1.05
C GLY A 47 -0.86 -10.76 -2.18
N ARG A 48 -1.17 -11.53 -3.24
CA ARG A 48 -0.38 -11.53 -4.47
C ARG A 48 -1.22 -11.02 -5.63
N CYS A 49 -0.64 -10.14 -6.44
CA CYS A 49 -1.30 -9.61 -7.63
C CYS A 49 -0.35 -9.73 -8.84
N GLN A 50 -0.92 -10.06 -9.99
CA GLN A 50 -0.22 -10.02 -11.26
C GLN A 50 -0.14 -8.57 -11.74
N VAL A 51 1.04 -8.13 -12.13
CA VAL A 51 1.28 -6.77 -12.65
C VAL A 51 2.07 -6.83 -13.94
N THR A 52 1.87 -5.80 -14.77
CA THR A 52 2.72 -5.54 -15.94
C THR A 52 4.11 -5.08 -15.50
N GLN A 53 5.11 -5.19 -16.39
CA GLN A 53 6.45 -4.67 -16.10
C GLN A 53 6.44 -3.14 -15.86
N THR A 54 5.60 -2.40 -16.58
CA THR A 54 5.46 -0.95 -16.40
C THR A 54 4.91 -0.60 -15.02
N GLU A 55 3.89 -1.31 -14.54
CA GLU A 55 3.37 -1.14 -13.18
C GLU A 55 4.42 -1.50 -12.12
N LEU A 56 5.18 -2.57 -12.35
CA LEU A 56 6.26 -2.98 -11.45
C LEU A 56 7.35 -1.91 -11.34
N GLN A 57 7.77 -1.34 -12.48
CA GLN A 57 8.80 -0.30 -12.48
C GLN A 57 8.31 0.96 -11.76
N LYS A 58 7.08 1.42 -12.04
CA LYS A 58 6.47 2.54 -11.31
C LYS A 58 6.45 2.29 -9.80
N ALA A 59 6.02 1.11 -9.36
CA ALA A 59 6.00 0.78 -7.94
C ALA A 59 7.39 0.76 -7.29
N ARG A 60 8.44 0.39 -8.03
CA ARG A 60 9.83 0.44 -7.56
C ARG A 60 10.35 1.87 -7.46
N ASP A 61 9.93 2.75 -8.37
CA ASP A 61 10.36 4.14 -8.41
C ASP A 61 9.66 4.99 -7.35
N THR A 62 8.40 4.68 -7.03
CA THR A 62 7.58 5.38 -6.02
C THR A 62 7.58 4.71 -4.65
N LYS A 63 8.41 3.70 -4.40
CA LYS A 63 8.49 3.13 -3.04
C LYS A 63 9.29 4.05 -2.13
N ALA A 64 8.85 4.20 -0.88
CA ALA A 64 9.67 4.78 0.16
C ALA A 64 11.03 4.06 0.26
N LYS A 65 12.13 4.81 0.25
CA LYS A 65 13.48 4.24 0.39
C LYS A 65 13.69 3.79 1.84
N PRO A 66 14.47 2.72 2.09
CA PRO A 66 14.80 2.32 3.46
C PRO A 66 15.31 3.52 4.28
N GLY A 67 14.64 3.81 5.40
CA GLY A 67 14.97 4.94 6.29
C GLY A 67 14.50 6.32 5.84
N LYS A 68 13.74 6.44 4.75
CA LYS A 68 13.16 7.72 4.29
C LYS A 68 11.66 7.55 4.08
N TYR A 69 10.86 8.18 4.95
CA TYR A 69 9.44 8.39 4.68
C TYR A 69 9.29 9.36 3.51
N GLU A 70 8.27 9.18 2.68
CA GLU A 70 7.92 10.17 1.66
C GLU A 70 7.58 11.50 2.34
N ARG A 71 8.04 12.59 1.74
CA ARG A 71 7.76 13.96 2.20
C ARG A 71 6.35 14.37 1.82
#